data_AF-A0A952YU44-F1
#
_entry.id   AF-A0A952YU44-F1
#
_cell.length_a   1.000
_cell.length_b   1.000
_cell.length_c   1.000
_cell.angle_alpha   90.00
_cell.angle_beta   90.00
_cell.angle_gamma   90.00
#
_symmetry.space_group_name_H-M   'P 1'
#
loop_
_entity.id
_entity.type
_entity.pdbx_description
1 polymer ?
#
loop_
_entity_poly.entity_id
_entity_poly.type
_entity_poly.pdbx_seq_one_letter_code
_entity_poly.pdbx_strand_id
1 'polypeptide(L)'
;MNAPLQLADRQAHALAEAVAQACDRIAPSWPLDRFIAVNPHWGWIDRPIEQAAAAVGVLAGMRLVPDATVQRRALLADLAGRRDTVVHQISQHCAAHFDAGQARWHLPVDGEDGGLYRSWRARLAADRGLDWPQGRRAALAAIDLLDDDAMTAIGQALERLGVPADGHVACLTAWLLDLNGWAAACAWPRWQARLAGDDDARLAELLAIRACWDALIADALPAARVREWAHGWVGIEAAITAERARQHEGWQRMQAQERQLQAEVMAAMSRPTAGAPGVPAVQAVFCIDVRSEVLRRALEAADPTIATRGFAGFFGLPIEHRPFGTDWRQPQLPGLLAASLTVDEEPAERSLAQALAGRRRARLAAAASWDGWRGTPAAGFSFVEACGVLYAGSLLRASLRQTDAGQDWSRAGLERDEACALRPRLALDVDAGAGLAAGILRAMGLVEGFAPLVLLCGHGGQSANNAHAAGLDCGACGGR
;
A
#
# COMPACT_ATOMS: atom_id res chain seq x y z
N MET A 1 17.92 37.70 -11.72
CA MET A 1 18.76 37.40 -12.89
C MET A 1 18.53 35.94 -13.25
N ASN A 2 17.56 35.66 -14.12
CA ASN A 2 17.27 34.29 -14.57
C ASN A 2 18.04 34.07 -15.87
N ALA A 3 19.17 33.39 -15.80
CA ALA A 3 19.86 32.92 -17.00
C ALA A 3 18.93 31.94 -17.73
N PRO A 4 18.80 32.01 -19.07
CA PRO A 4 18.00 31.04 -19.80
C PRO A 4 18.62 29.65 -19.64
N LEU A 5 17.87 28.71 -19.06
CA LEU A 5 18.24 27.29 -19.01
C LEU A 5 18.64 26.82 -20.41
N GLN A 6 19.79 26.14 -20.53
CA GLN A 6 20.28 25.61 -21.79
C GLN A 6 19.28 24.58 -22.34
N LEU A 7 19.25 24.34 -23.65
CA LEU A 7 18.26 23.45 -24.28
C LEU A 7 18.25 22.04 -23.67
N ALA A 8 19.43 21.51 -23.34
CA ALA A 8 19.58 20.23 -22.65
C ALA A 8 18.96 20.23 -21.25
N ASP A 9 19.16 21.30 -20.47
CA ASP A 9 18.57 21.45 -19.14
C ASP A 9 17.03 21.50 -19.22
N ARG A 10 16.48 22.14 -20.25
CA ARG A 10 15.03 22.19 -20.47
C ARG A 10 14.46 20.83 -20.84
N GLN A 11 15.17 20.05 -21.66
CA GLN A 11 14.75 18.70 -22.04
C GLN A 11 14.81 17.75 -20.83
N ALA A 12 15.87 17.82 -20.04
CA ALA A 12 15.99 17.05 -18.80
C ALA A 12 14.89 17.40 -17.79
N HIS A 13 14.58 18.70 -17.64
CA HIS A 13 13.50 19.15 -16.77
C HIS A 13 12.12 18.66 -17.24
N ALA A 14 11.82 18.77 -18.54
CA ALA A 14 10.57 18.30 -19.12
C ALA A 14 10.38 16.78 -18.96
N LEU A 15 11.45 16.00 -19.12
CA LEU A 15 11.42 14.55 -18.88
C LEU A 15 11.13 14.24 -17.41
N ALA A 16 11.85 14.89 -16.48
CA ALA A 16 11.65 14.68 -15.05
C ALA A 16 10.22 15.04 -14.63
N GLU A 17 9.66 16.13 -15.17
CA GLU A 17 8.27 16.51 -14.95
C GLU A 17 7.30 15.46 -15.49
N ALA A 18 7.52 14.96 -16.72
CA ALA A 18 6.66 13.94 -17.32
C ALA A 18 6.69 12.62 -16.53
N VAL A 19 7.86 12.21 -16.04
CA VAL A 19 8.02 11.04 -15.17
C VAL A 19 7.32 11.26 -13.83
N ALA A 20 7.51 12.42 -13.19
CA ALA A 20 6.83 12.73 -11.94
C ALA A 20 5.31 12.70 -12.08
N GLN A 21 4.76 13.33 -13.13
CA GLN A 21 3.34 13.32 -13.44
C GLN A 21 2.81 11.90 -13.66
N ALA A 22 3.51 11.06 -14.44
CA ALA A 22 3.11 9.67 -14.66
C ALA A 22 3.12 8.85 -13.35
N CYS A 23 4.13 9.04 -12.51
CA CYS A 23 4.22 8.36 -11.22
C CYS A 23 3.09 8.80 -10.27
N ASP A 24 2.69 10.07 -10.31
CA ASP A 24 1.59 10.61 -9.50
C ASP A 24 0.20 10.11 -9.96
N ARG A 25 0.11 9.47 -11.14
CA ARG A 25 -1.12 8.80 -11.61
C ARG A 25 -1.33 7.41 -11.01
N ILE A 26 -0.36 6.88 -10.26
CA ILE A 26 -0.45 5.55 -9.66
C ILE A 26 -0.90 5.65 -8.20
N ALA A 27 -2.00 4.95 -7.88
CA ALA A 27 -2.47 4.86 -6.51
C ALA A 27 -1.56 3.92 -5.68
N PRO A 28 -1.14 4.31 -4.47
CA PRO A 28 -0.35 3.44 -3.59
C PRO A 28 -1.15 2.23 -3.09
N SER A 29 -0.46 1.09 -2.91
CA SER A 29 -0.99 -0.10 -2.26
C SER A 29 -0.18 -0.42 -1.00
N TRP A 30 -0.85 -0.47 0.15
CA TRP A 30 -0.23 -0.77 1.42
C TRP A 30 0.13 -2.26 1.52
N PRO A 31 1.18 -2.62 2.28
CA PRO A 31 1.53 -4.00 2.53
C PRO A 31 0.42 -4.73 3.30
N LEU A 32 0.40 -6.05 3.22
CA LEU A 32 -0.69 -6.89 3.77
C LEU A 32 -0.90 -6.71 5.29
N ASP A 33 0.17 -6.43 6.05
CA ASP A 33 0.11 -6.20 7.49
C ASP A 33 -0.51 -4.84 7.88
N ARG A 34 -0.69 -3.94 6.89
CA ARG A 34 -1.23 -2.58 7.04
C ARG A 34 -2.22 -2.25 5.91
N PHE A 35 -2.84 -3.26 5.32
CA PHE A 35 -3.66 -3.10 4.13
C PHE A 35 -4.81 -2.14 4.41
N ILE A 36 -4.98 -1.15 3.53
CA ILE A 36 -6.13 -0.26 3.52
C ILE A 36 -6.74 -0.23 2.12
N ALA A 37 -8.07 -0.10 2.05
CA ALA A 37 -8.75 0.10 0.78
C ALA A 37 -8.48 1.52 0.27
N VAL A 38 -8.00 1.62 -0.96
CA VAL A 38 -7.62 2.89 -1.59
C VAL A 38 -8.38 3.00 -2.91
N ASN A 39 -8.82 4.21 -3.24
CA ASN A 39 -9.40 4.48 -4.55
C ASN A 39 -8.35 4.18 -5.64
N PRO A 40 -8.55 3.21 -6.55
CA PRO A 40 -7.59 2.92 -7.61
C PRO A 40 -7.40 4.09 -8.58
N HIS A 41 -8.32 5.05 -8.59
CA HIS A 41 -8.23 6.31 -9.33
C HIS A 41 -7.67 7.48 -8.50
N TRP A 42 -7.02 7.22 -7.35
CA TRP A 42 -6.50 8.29 -6.48
C TRP A 42 -5.58 9.28 -7.21
N GLY A 43 -4.73 8.80 -8.12
CA GLY A 43 -3.90 9.66 -8.98
C GLY A 43 -4.66 10.49 -10.02
N TRP A 44 -5.99 10.43 -10.04
CA TRP A 44 -6.88 11.03 -11.05
C TRP A 44 -8.03 11.82 -10.40
N ILE A 45 -7.89 12.21 -9.12
CA ILE A 45 -8.92 12.96 -8.39
C ILE A 45 -9.01 14.44 -8.82
N ASP A 46 -8.03 14.92 -9.59
CA ASP A 46 -7.97 16.27 -10.16
C ASP A 46 -8.98 16.50 -11.31
N ARG A 47 -9.71 15.46 -11.71
CA ARG A 47 -10.63 15.47 -12.86
C ARG A 47 -11.95 14.76 -12.52
N PRO A 48 -13.04 15.03 -13.28
CA PRO A 48 -14.29 14.31 -13.13
C PRO A 48 -14.10 12.79 -13.30
N ILE A 49 -14.83 11.99 -12.51
CA ILE A 49 -14.68 10.52 -12.50
C ILE A 49 -14.88 9.89 -13.88
N GLU A 50 -15.77 10.43 -14.71
CA GLU A 50 -15.99 9.97 -16.09
C GLU A 50 -14.74 10.12 -16.96
N GLN A 51 -14.00 11.22 -16.78
CA GLN A 51 -12.76 11.47 -17.51
C GLN A 51 -11.61 10.61 -16.97
N ALA A 52 -11.55 10.41 -15.65
CA ALA A 52 -10.59 9.46 -15.04
C ALA A 52 -10.83 8.03 -15.55
N ALA A 53 -12.08 7.57 -15.56
CA ALA A 53 -12.45 6.25 -16.04
C ALA A 53 -12.13 6.05 -17.52
N ALA A 54 -12.41 7.05 -18.36
CA ALA A 54 -12.04 7.02 -19.77
C ALA A 54 -10.51 6.99 -19.97
N ALA A 55 -9.77 7.81 -19.22
CA ALA A 55 -8.31 7.87 -19.30
C ALA A 55 -7.67 6.53 -18.92
N VAL A 56 -8.01 6.03 -17.73
CA VAL A 56 -7.51 4.75 -17.24
C VAL A 56 -8.00 3.59 -18.11
N GLY A 57 -9.19 3.70 -18.69
CA GLY A 57 -9.69 2.77 -19.68
C GLY A 57 -8.82 2.72 -20.94
N VAL A 58 -8.54 3.86 -21.56
CA VAL A 58 -7.70 3.90 -22.77
C VAL A 58 -6.26 3.47 -22.47
N LEU A 59 -5.70 3.84 -21.32
CA LEU A 59 -4.29 3.56 -21.00
C LEU A 59 -4.05 2.12 -20.50
N ALA A 60 -5.02 1.55 -19.76
CA ALA A 60 -4.84 0.27 -19.06
C ALA A 60 -5.89 -0.79 -19.39
N GLY A 61 -6.96 -0.43 -20.10
CA GLY A 61 -8.09 -1.33 -20.35
C GLY A 61 -8.96 -1.58 -19.13
N MET A 62 -8.82 -0.78 -18.05
CA MET A 62 -9.67 -0.94 -16.87
C MET A 62 -11.07 -0.39 -17.12
N ARG A 63 -12.08 -1.08 -16.60
CA ARG A 63 -13.48 -0.75 -16.78
C ARG A 63 -14.11 -0.37 -15.44
N LEU A 64 -14.69 0.83 -15.38
CA LEU A 64 -15.46 1.28 -14.22
C LEU A 64 -16.98 1.16 -14.43
N VAL A 65 -17.43 1.38 -15.66
CA VAL A 65 -18.85 1.30 -16.04
C VAL A 65 -19.20 -0.13 -16.43
N PRO A 66 -20.25 -0.74 -15.85
CA PRO A 66 -20.73 -2.06 -16.26
C PRO A 66 -21.00 -2.11 -17.77
N ASP A 67 -20.64 -3.24 -18.40
CA ASP A 67 -20.83 -3.52 -19.83
C ASP A 67 -20.08 -2.60 -20.82
N ALA A 68 -19.27 -1.66 -20.36
CA ALA A 68 -18.42 -0.87 -21.26
C ALA A 68 -17.35 -1.77 -21.91
N THR A 69 -17.20 -1.66 -23.24
CA THR A 69 -16.08 -2.25 -23.97
C THR A 69 -15.04 -1.18 -24.20
N VAL A 70 -14.00 -1.21 -23.37
CA VAL A 70 -12.95 -0.20 -23.37
C VAL A 70 -11.91 -0.52 -24.44
N GLN A 71 -11.56 0.48 -25.25
CA GLN A 71 -10.51 0.36 -26.26
C GLN A 71 -9.16 0.75 -25.65
N ARG A 72 -8.46 -0.23 -25.07
CA ARG A 72 -7.09 -0.04 -24.57
C ARG A 72 -6.14 0.25 -25.73
N ARG A 73 -5.29 1.27 -25.57
CA ARG A 73 -4.16 1.51 -26.46
C ARG A 73 -3.08 0.45 -26.25
N ALA A 74 -2.72 -0.25 -27.32
CA ALA A 74 -1.67 -1.26 -27.30
C ALA A 74 -0.29 -0.64 -26.97
N LEU A 75 0.46 -1.28 -26.10
CA LEU A 75 1.88 -1.02 -25.87
C LEU A 75 2.73 -1.75 -26.90
N LEU A 76 4.03 -1.45 -26.99
CA LEU A 76 4.86 -2.07 -28.02
C LEU A 76 5.00 -3.58 -27.79
N ALA A 77 5.12 -4.00 -26.52
CA ALA A 77 5.09 -5.42 -26.15
C ALA A 77 3.78 -6.15 -26.56
N ASP A 78 2.63 -5.45 -26.62
CA ASP A 78 1.39 -6.02 -27.15
C ASP A 78 1.53 -6.29 -28.65
N LEU A 79 2.05 -5.32 -29.40
CA LEU A 79 2.26 -5.44 -30.85
C LEU A 79 3.27 -6.53 -31.22
N ALA A 80 4.22 -6.80 -30.34
CA ALA A 80 5.19 -7.88 -30.46
C ALA A 80 4.66 -9.24 -29.97
N GLY A 81 3.49 -9.31 -29.32
CA GLY A 81 2.97 -10.54 -28.72
C GLY A 81 3.81 -11.04 -27.53
N ARG A 82 4.50 -10.13 -26.82
CA ARG A 82 5.45 -10.43 -25.75
C ARG A 82 5.10 -9.79 -24.41
N ARG A 83 3.92 -9.17 -24.29
CA ARG A 83 3.46 -8.52 -23.05
C ARG A 83 3.58 -9.43 -21.84
N ASP A 84 3.07 -10.66 -21.92
CA ASP A 84 3.08 -11.58 -20.78
C ASP A 84 4.51 -11.96 -20.37
N THR A 85 5.43 -12.15 -21.33
CA THR A 85 6.84 -12.37 -21.04
C THR A 85 7.46 -11.17 -20.31
N VAL A 86 7.22 -9.95 -20.81
CA VAL A 86 7.74 -8.72 -20.20
C VAL A 86 7.22 -8.56 -18.78
N VAL A 87 5.89 -8.61 -18.60
CA VAL A 87 5.25 -8.47 -17.29
C VAL A 87 5.71 -9.56 -16.33
N HIS A 88 5.84 -10.81 -16.78
CA HIS A 88 6.33 -11.91 -15.97
C HIS A 88 7.78 -11.69 -15.51
N GLN A 89 8.67 -11.31 -16.42
CA GLN A 89 10.08 -11.07 -16.09
C GLN A 89 10.26 -9.92 -15.10
N ILE A 90 9.54 -8.82 -15.32
CA ILE A 90 9.55 -7.68 -14.38
C ILE A 90 8.98 -8.13 -13.03
N SER A 91 7.91 -8.93 -13.02
CA SER A 91 7.30 -9.42 -11.78
C SER A 91 8.20 -10.35 -10.99
N GLN A 92 8.94 -11.25 -11.65
CA GLN A 92 9.92 -12.12 -10.98
C GLN A 92 11.09 -11.33 -10.39
N HIS A 93 11.49 -10.23 -11.02
CA HIS A 93 12.50 -9.33 -10.48
C HIS A 93 11.96 -8.57 -9.27
N CYS A 94 10.79 -7.94 -9.41
CA CYS A 94 10.15 -7.21 -8.31
C CYS A 94 9.87 -8.11 -7.11
N ALA A 95 9.39 -9.34 -7.32
CA ALA A 95 9.16 -10.30 -6.24
C ALA A 95 10.44 -10.65 -5.47
N ALA A 96 11.58 -10.75 -6.16
CA ALA A 96 12.87 -11.01 -5.51
C ALA A 96 13.46 -9.75 -4.85
N HIS A 97 13.21 -8.56 -5.40
CA HIS A 97 13.72 -7.29 -4.89
C HIS A 97 12.95 -6.82 -3.66
N PHE A 98 11.62 -6.95 -3.67
CA PHE A 98 10.75 -6.62 -2.53
C PHE A 98 10.65 -7.76 -1.51
N ASP A 99 11.37 -8.85 -1.71
CA ASP A 99 11.48 -9.90 -0.71
C ASP A 99 12.24 -9.36 0.51
N ALA A 100 11.50 -8.98 1.55
CA ALA A 100 12.04 -8.46 2.81
C ALA A 100 12.67 -9.57 3.67
N GLY A 101 13.48 -10.44 3.06
CA GLY A 101 14.14 -11.58 3.69
C GLY A 101 13.21 -12.76 4.01
N GLN A 102 12.08 -12.89 3.31
CA GLN A 102 11.20 -14.05 3.47
C GLN A 102 11.75 -15.26 2.72
N ALA A 103 12.24 -15.05 1.50
CA ALA A 103 12.96 -16.06 0.76
C ALA A 103 14.33 -16.27 1.38
N ARG A 104 14.71 -17.53 1.54
CA ARG A 104 16.07 -17.90 1.99
C ARG A 104 17.14 -17.55 0.97
N TRP A 105 16.73 -17.56 -0.30
CA TRP A 105 17.56 -17.19 -1.43
C TRP A 105 16.99 -15.87 -1.94
N HIS A 106 17.42 -14.80 -1.30
CA HIS A 106 16.99 -13.45 -1.60
C HIS A 106 18.10 -12.71 -2.35
N LEU A 107 17.74 -11.64 -3.05
CA LEU A 107 18.73 -10.65 -3.48
C LEU A 107 19.30 -9.95 -2.24
N PRO A 108 20.56 -9.46 -2.27
CA PRO A 108 21.06 -8.59 -1.22
C PRO A 108 20.04 -7.50 -0.86
N VAL A 109 19.70 -7.38 0.42
CA VAL A 109 18.67 -6.45 0.89
C VAL A 109 19.27 -5.04 0.88
N ASP A 110 18.59 -4.11 0.20
CA ASP A 110 18.80 -2.66 0.16
C ASP A 110 20.24 -2.12 0.31
N GLY A 111 20.78 -1.56 -0.78
CA GLY A 111 21.96 -0.68 -0.77
C GLY A 111 23.23 -1.24 -1.42
N GLU A 112 23.35 -2.56 -1.55
CA GLU A 112 24.52 -3.20 -2.18
C GLU A 112 24.35 -3.42 -3.71
N ASP A 113 23.10 -3.50 -4.19
CA ASP A 113 22.77 -3.85 -5.59
C ASP A 113 22.52 -2.63 -6.51
N GLY A 114 22.61 -1.41 -5.98
CA GLY A 114 22.46 -0.17 -6.76
C GLY A 114 21.02 0.20 -7.19
N GLY A 115 19.99 -0.41 -6.60
CA GLY A 115 18.57 -0.08 -6.84
C GLY A 115 17.79 -1.15 -7.62
N LEU A 116 16.47 -0.96 -7.74
CA LEU A 116 15.55 -1.83 -8.49
C LEU A 116 15.94 -1.91 -9.97
N TYR A 117 16.29 -0.78 -10.60
CA TYR A 117 16.66 -0.73 -12.02
C TYR A 117 18.02 -1.38 -12.33
N ARG A 118 19.06 -1.04 -11.57
CA ARG A 118 20.42 -1.56 -11.83
C ARG A 118 20.52 -3.06 -11.60
N SER A 119 19.91 -3.55 -10.51
CA SER A 119 19.81 -4.99 -10.23
C SER A 119 19.05 -5.74 -11.33
N TRP A 120 17.98 -5.15 -11.87
CA TRP A 120 17.24 -5.73 -13.00
C TRP A 120 18.13 -5.86 -14.23
N ARG A 121 18.86 -4.80 -14.60
CA ARG A 121 19.72 -4.80 -15.79
C ARG A 121 20.81 -5.88 -15.70
N ALA A 122 21.46 -5.98 -14.53
CA ALA A 122 22.48 -7.01 -14.28
C ALA A 122 21.90 -8.44 -14.40
N ARG A 123 20.72 -8.66 -13.81
CA ARG A 123 20.03 -9.96 -13.88
C ARG A 123 19.56 -10.30 -15.29
N LEU A 124 19.04 -9.33 -16.04
CA LEU A 124 18.61 -9.51 -17.42
C LEU A 124 19.78 -9.94 -18.32
N ALA A 125 20.96 -9.34 -18.14
CA ALA A 125 22.17 -9.73 -18.87
C ALA A 125 22.66 -11.15 -18.52
N ALA A 126 22.48 -11.57 -17.26
CA ALA A 126 22.85 -12.90 -16.78
C ALA A 126 21.86 -14.00 -17.22
N ASP A 127 20.62 -13.64 -17.59
CA ASP A 127 19.58 -14.59 -17.96
C ASP A 127 19.95 -15.36 -19.26
N ARG A 128 19.75 -16.68 -19.22
CA ARG A 128 19.97 -17.60 -20.34
C ARG A 128 18.70 -18.30 -20.82
N GLY A 129 17.60 -18.16 -20.09
CA GLY A 129 16.30 -18.74 -20.41
C GLY A 129 15.42 -17.86 -21.29
N LEU A 130 15.79 -16.58 -21.47
CA LEU A 130 15.05 -15.67 -22.33
C LEU A 130 15.29 -15.90 -23.82
N ASP A 131 14.18 -16.05 -24.55
CA ASP A 131 14.17 -16.09 -26.01
C ASP A 131 14.15 -14.66 -26.60
N TRP A 132 15.23 -14.29 -27.28
CA TRP A 132 15.42 -12.97 -27.89
C TRP A 132 15.22 -13.07 -29.41
N PRO A 133 14.23 -12.37 -29.99
CA PRO A 133 13.98 -12.41 -31.44
C PRO A 133 15.19 -11.97 -32.29
N GLN A 134 15.96 -10.99 -31.79
CA GLN A 134 17.19 -10.51 -32.40
C GLN A 134 18.42 -11.41 -32.12
N GLY A 135 18.24 -12.47 -31.33
CA GLY A 135 19.31 -13.34 -30.83
C GLY A 135 20.02 -12.77 -29.60
N ARG A 136 20.50 -13.67 -28.73
CA ARG A 136 21.09 -13.33 -27.43
C ARG A 136 22.27 -12.36 -27.52
N ARG A 137 23.15 -12.49 -28.53
CA ARG A 137 24.31 -11.61 -28.68
C ARG A 137 23.91 -10.15 -28.95
N ALA A 138 22.92 -9.94 -29.82
CA ALA A 138 22.42 -8.60 -30.12
C ALA A 138 21.66 -8.02 -28.93
N ALA A 139 20.87 -8.84 -28.22
CA ALA A 139 20.18 -8.43 -27.01
C ALA A 139 21.16 -7.98 -25.91
N LEU A 140 22.24 -8.73 -25.66
CA LEU A 140 23.26 -8.33 -24.69
C LEU A 140 23.95 -7.02 -25.08
N ALA A 141 24.32 -6.86 -26.35
CA ALA A 141 24.90 -5.60 -26.82
C ALA A 141 23.95 -4.42 -26.65
N ALA A 142 22.63 -4.63 -26.80
CA ALA A 142 21.63 -3.61 -26.55
C ALA A 142 21.42 -3.33 -25.04
N ILE A 143 21.53 -4.34 -24.18
CA ILE A 143 21.46 -4.20 -22.71
C ILE A 143 22.68 -3.42 -22.19
N ASP A 144 23.87 -3.68 -22.73
CA ASP A 144 25.11 -2.98 -22.37
C ASP A 144 25.08 -1.48 -22.73
N LEU A 145 24.19 -1.07 -23.65
CA LEU A 145 23.99 0.33 -24.03
C LEU A 145 22.98 1.07 -23.14
N LEU A 146 22.26 0.37 -22.26
CA LEU A 146 21.33 1.01 -21.33
C LEU A 146 22.12 1.74 -20.24
N ASP A 147 21.81 3.01 -20.00
CA ASP A 147 22.46 3.82 -18.96
C ASP A 147 22.28 3.22 -17.55
N ASP A 148 23.17 3.55 -16.61
CA ASP A 148 23.08 3.16 -15.20
C ASP A 148 22.06 3.99 -14.43
N ASP A 149 21.78 5.20 -14.91
CA ASP A 149 20.79 6.11 -14.34
C ASP A 149 19.40 5.87 -14.96
N ALA A 150 18.42 5.61 -14.10
CA ALA A 150 17.06 5.26 -14.52
C ALA A 150 16.37 6.40 -15.30
N MET A 151 16.60 7.67 -14.92
CA MET A 151 16.01 8.81 -15.60
C MET A 151 16.55 8.95 -17.03
N THR A 152 17.87 8.80 -17.17
CA THR A 152 18.57 8.81 -18.46
C THR A 152 18.09 7.65 -19.35
N ALA A 153 17.94 6.46 -18.78
CA ALA A 153 17.42 5.29 -19.50
C ALA A 153 15.97 5.48 -20.00
N ILE A 154 15.10 6.13 -19.22
CA ILE A 154 13.74 6.48 -19.68
C ILE A 154 13.82 7.43 -20.87
N GLY A 155 14.65 8.47 -20.79
CA GLY A 155 14.85 9.44 -21.88
C GLY A 155 15.33 8.76 -23.17
N GLN A 156 16.36 7.92 -23.07
CA GLN A 156 16.90 7.15 -24.19
C GLN A 156 15.85 6.19 -24.78
N ALA A 157 15.02 5.55 -23.95
CA ALA A 157 13.95 4.69 -24.43
C ALA A 157 12.88 5.48 -25.21
N LEU A 158 12.43 6.63 -24.70
CA LEU A 158 11.47 7.50 -25.39
C LEU A 158 12.02 8.01 -26.72
N GLU A 159 13.29 8.44 -26.75
CA GLU A 159 13.98 8.91 -27.95
C GLU A 159 14.11 7.79 -28.98
N ARG A 160 14.61 6.62 -28.57
CA ARG A 160 14.78 5.45 -29.45
C ARG A 160 13.46 4.97 -30.04
N LEU A 161 12.39 5.00 -29.25
CA LEU A 161 11.06 4.62 -29.70
C LEU A 161 10.37 5.72 -30.52
N GLY A 162 10.90 6.95 -30.51
CA GLY A 162 10.37 8.10 -31.24
C GLY A 162 9.04 8.62 -30.70
N VAL A 163 8.79 8.49 -29.39
CA VAL A 163 7.55 8.99 -28.77
C VAL A 163 7.62 10.52 -28.69
N PRO A 164 6.67 11.26 -29.30
CA PRO A 164 6.67 12.73 -29.24
C PRO A 164 6.47 13.25 -27.82
N ALA A 165 7.05 14.43 -27.52
CA ALA A 165 7.03 15.03 -26.17
C ALA A 165 5.60 15.16 -25.58
N ASP A 166 4.63 15.59 -26.40
CA ASP A 166 3.23 15.73 -25.99
C ASP A 166 2.59 14.40 -25.54
N GLY A 167 3.14 13.27 -25.99
CA GLY A 167 2.68 11.92 -25.64
C GLY A 167 3.43 11.28 -24.48
N HIS A 168 4.49 11.91 -23.95
CA HIS A 168 5.36 11.30 -22.92
C HIS A 168 4.59 10.91 -21.67
N VAL A 169 3.85 11.84 -21.06
CA VAL A 169 3.10 11.58 -19.82
C VAL A 169 2.14 10.40 -19.98
N ALA A 170 1.37 10.36 -21.07
CA ALA A 170 0.41 9.29 -21.31
C ALA A 170 1.09 7.94 -21.58
N CYS A 171 2.18 7.92 -22.35
CA CYS A 171 2.94 6.70 -22.62
C CYS A 171 3.56 6.13 -21.35
N LEU A 172 4.23 6.97 -20.56
CA LEU A 172 4.84 6.60 -19.28
C LEU A 172 3.79 6.11 -18.28
N THR A 173 2.64 6.78 -18.23
CA THR A 173 1.50 6.36 -17.39
C THR A 173 0.96 5.00 -17.82
N ALA A 174 0.80 4.75 -19.12
CA ALA A 174 0.34 3.47 -19.63
C ALA A 174 1.32 2.33 -19.32
N TRP A 175 2.63 2.59 -19.38
CA TRP A 175 3.66 1.63 -18.97
C TRP A 175 3.56 1.28 -17.48
N LEU A 176 3.37 2.26 -16.60
CA LEU A 176 3.16 1.97 -15.18
C LEU A 176 1.86 1.21 -14.92
N LEU A 177 0.76 1.59 -15.59
CA LEU A 177 -0.53 0.92 -15.45
C LEU A 177 -0.52 -0.52 -16.01
N ASP A 178 0.38 -0.83 -16.95
CA ASP A 178 0.64 -2.20 -17.39
C ASP A 178 1.16 -3.10 -16.27
N LEU A 179 1.83 -2.49 -15.29
CA LEU A 179 2.43 -3.09 -14.10
C LEU A 179 1.73 -2.62 -12.83
N ASN A 180 0.43 -2.29 -12.89
CA ASN A 180 -0.27 -1.53 -11.84
C ASN A 180 -0.06 -2.07 -10.41
N GLY A 181 -0.01 -3.40 -10.22
CA GLY A 181 0.25 -4.00 -8.91
C GLY A 181 1.63 -3.63 -8.34
N TRP A 182 2.70 -3.82 -9.12
CA TRP A 182 4.06 -3.45 -8.73
C TRP A 182 4.27 -1.93 -8.67
N ALA A 183 3.64 -1.20 -9.58
CA ALA A 183 3.65 0.26 -9.53
C ALA A 183 3.00 0.79 -8.24
N ALA A 184 1.87 0.23 -7.84
CA ALA A 184 1.20 0.57 -6.58
C ALA A 184 2.05 0.19 -5.35
N ALA A 185 2.76 -0.94 -5.40
CA ALA A 185 3.71 -1.34 -4.37
C ALA A 185 4.90 -0.38 -4.26
N CYS A 186 5.42 0.15 -5.38
CA CYS A 186 6.47 1.19 -5.39
C CYS A 186 5.94 2.58 -4.98
N ALA A 187 4.66 2.86 -5.26
CA ALA A 187 4.02 4.12 -4.89
C ALA A 187 3.80 4.26 -3.38
N TRP A 188 3.68 3.15 -2.64
CA TRP A 188 3.49 3.18 -1.19
C TRP A 188 4.70 3.73 -0.42
N PRO A 189 5.95 3.25 -0.61
CA PRO A 189 7.11 3.85 0.05
C PRO A 189 7.32 5.30 -0.36
N ARG A 190 7.06 5.64 -1.63
CA ARG A 190 7.07 7.02 -2.13
C ARG A 190 6.08 7.92 -1.39
N TRP A 191 4.86 7.43 -1.15
CA TRP A 191 3.87 8.11 -0.32
C TRP A 191 4.39 8.36 1.10
N GLN A 192 5.01 7.36 1.72
CA GLN A 192 5.58 7.49 3.06
C GLN A 192 6.76 8.49 3.11
N ALA A 193 7.67 8.42 2.14
CA ALA A 193 8.78 9.35 2.01
C ALA A 193 8.29 10.80 1.90
N ARG A 194 7.27 11.04 1.08
CA ARG A 194 6.66 12.38 0.89
C ARG A 194 5.96 12.91 2.14
N LEU A 195 5.34 12.05 2.94
CA LEU A 195 4.81 12.45 4.24
C LEU A 195 5.92 12.93 5.19
N ALA A 196 7.15 12.44 5.01
CA ALA A 196 8.34 12.88 5.76
C ALA A 196 9.13 14.00 5.07
N GLY A 197 8.65 14.53 3.93
CA GLY A 197 9.35 15.58 3.17
C GLY A 197 10.48 15.08 2.26
N ASP A 198 10.55 13.78 1.99
CA ASP A 198 11.50 13.12 1.09
C ASP A 198 10.78 12.53 -0.16
N ASP A 199 11.48 11.84 -1.07
CA ASP A 199 10.89 11.11 -2.19
C ASP A 199 11.55 9.73 -2.37
N ASP A 200 10.88 8.81 -3.08
CA ASP A 200 11.39 7.45 -3.34
C ASP A 200 11.48 7.18 -4.84
N ALA A 201 12.66 6.76 -5.29
CA ALA A 201 12.96 6.59 -6.72
C ALA A 201 12.43 5.28 -7.32
N ARG A 202 12.00 4.29 -6.52
CA ARG A 202 11.70 2.94 -7.00
C ARG A 202 10.59 2.89 -8.06
N LEU A 203 9.62 3.80 -7.98
CA LEU A 203 8.56 3.88 -8.98
C LEU A 203 9.08 4.37 -10.34
N ALA A 204 10.00 5.33 -10.35
CA ALA A 204 10.68 5.77 -11.56
C ALA A 204 11.64 4.70 -12.09
N GLU A 205 12.31 3.96 -11.21
CA GLU A 205 13.14 2.82 -11.60
C GLU A 205 12.32 1.69 -12.24
N LEU A 206 11.13 1.38 -11.71
CA LEU A 206 10.21 0.41 -12.34
C LEU A 206 9.76 0.89 -13.73
N LEU A 207 9.49 2.18 -13.89
CA LEU A 207 9.18 2.79 -15.18
C LEU A 207 10.35 2.64 -16.16
N ALA A 208 11.58 2.87 -15.71
CA ALA A 208 12.79 2.67 -16.52
C ALA A 208 12.92 1.22 -16.99
N ILE A 209 12.68 0.24 -16.12
CA ILE A 209 12.64 -1.19 -16.48
C ILE A 209 11.62 -1.42 -17.61
N ARG A 210 10.38 -0.95 -17.44
CA ARG A 210 9.30 -1.17 -18.42
C ARG A 210 9.60 -0.47 -19.75
N ALA A 211 10.13 0.74 -19.72
CA ALA A 211 10.51 1.51 -20.90
C ALA A 211 11.65 0.83 -21.68
N CYS A 212 12.70 0.37 -20.97
CA CYS A 212 13.82 -0.35 -21.56
C CYS A 212 13.38 -1.66 -22.20
N TRP A 213 12.43 -2.39 -21.61
CA TRP A 213 11.86 -3.59 -22.23
C TRP A 213 11.21 -3.32 -23.59
N ASP A 214 10.38 -2.27 -23.70
CA ASP A 214 9.79 -1.89 -24.99
C ASP A 214 10.90 -1.47 -25.98
N ALA A 215 11.90 -0.72 -25.54
CA ALA A 215 13.05 -0.33 -26.38
C ALA A 215 13.86 -1.55 -26.89
N LEU A 216 14.08 -2.57 -26.05
CA LEU A 216 14.79 -3.81 -26.43
C LEU A 216 13.98 -4.69 -27.38
N ILE A 217 12.65 -4.68 -27.27
CA ILE A 217 11.75 -5.46 -28.15
C ILE A 217 11.49 -4.74 -29.47
N ALA A 218 11.66 -3.41 -29.53
CA ALA A 218 11.43 -2.61 -30.74
C ALA A 218 12.18 -3.13 -31.97
N ASP A 219 13.40 -3.65 -31.79
CA ASP A 219 14.23 -4.21 -32.87
C ASP A 219 13.61 -5.44 -33.53
N ALA A 220 12.70 -6.15 -32.84
CA ALA A 220 11.99 -7.29 -33.36
C ALA A 220 10.79 -6.89 -34.25
N LEU A 221 10.45 -5.61 -34.32
CA LEU A 221 9.33 -5.08 -35.09
C LEU A 221 9.81 -4.26 -36.29
N PRO A 222 9.03 -4.20 -37.38
CA PRO A 222 9.32 -3.29 -38.48
C PRO A 222 9.36 -1.84 -38.00
N ALA A 223 10.41 -1.08 -38.34
CA ALA A 223 10.58 0.30 -37.89
C ALA A 223 9.39 1.22 -38.23
N ALA A 224 8.68 0.95 -39.33
CA ALA A 224 7.46 1.68 -39.69
C ALA A 224 6.34 1.48 -38.64
N ARG A 225 6.19 0.26 -38.12
CA ARG A 225 5.19 -0.08 -37.10
C ARG A 225 5.52 0.56 -35.75
N VAL A 226 6.80 0.62 -35.38
CA VAL A 226 7.26 1.33 -34.17
C VAL A 226 6.96 2.82 -34.29
N ARG A 227 7.26 3.45 -35.43
CA ARG A 227 6.95 4.87 -35.67
C ARG A 227 5.46 5.16 -35.62
N GLU A 228 4.63 4.34 -36.26
CA GLU A 228 3.17 4.48 -36.22
C GLU A 228 2.63 4.39 -34.79
N TRP A 229 3.10 3.39 -34.03
CA TRP A 229 2.78 3.25 -32.61
C TRP A 229 3.20 4.49 -31.81
N ALA A 230 4.40 5.02 -32.05
CA ALA A 230 4.91 6.17 -31.31
C ALA A 230 4.10 7.45 -31.59
N HIS A 231 3.79 7.73 -32.86
CA HIS A 231 3.01 8.91 -33.26
C HIS A 231 1.59 8.90 -32.70
N GLY A 232 0.99 7.72 -32.52
CA GLY A 232 -0.37 7.64 -31.99
C GLY A 232 -0.52 8.12 -30.54
N TRP A 233 0.57 8.33 -29.79
CA TRP A 233 0.51 8.92 -28.44
C TRP A 233 0.11 10.40 -28.45
N VAL A 234 0.32 11.11 -29.56
CA VAL A 234 -0.14 12.51 -29.72
C VAL A 234 -1.67 12.60 -29.73
N GLY A 235 -2.35 11.56 -30.24
CA GLY A 235 -3.82 11.51 -30.32
C GLY A 235 -4.51 11.00 -29.05
N ILE A 236 -3.79 10.83 -27.94
CA ILE A 236 -4.32 10.12 -26.77
C ILE A 236 -5.51 10.85 -26.12
N GLU A 237 -5.45 12.17 -26.00
CA GLU A 237 -6.55 12.96 -25.41
C GLU A 237 -7.83 12.88 -26.23
N ALA A 238 -7.71 12.81 -27.57
CA ALA A 238 -8.84 12.58 -28.45
C ALA A 238 -9.44 11.18 -28.24
N ALA A 239 -8.59 10.15 -28.05
CA ALA A 239 -9.04 8.80 -27.74
C ALA A 239 -9.74 8.73 -26.37
N ILE A 240 -9.24 9.42 -25.35
CA ILE A 240 -9.86 9.54 -24.02
C ILE A 240 -11.21 10.23 -24.11
N THR A 241 -11.31 11.32 -24.88
CA THR A 241 -12.57 12.04 -25.11
C THR A 241 -13.60 11.15 -25.81
N ALA A 242 -13.18 10.41 -26.83
CA ALA A 242 -14.04 9.46 -27.53
C ALA A 242 -14.50 8.32 -26.61
N GLU A 243 -13.62 7.78 -25.75
CA GLU A 243 -13.99 6.77 -24.76
C GLU A 243 -14.97 7.31 -23.73
N ARG A 244 -14.78 8.54 -23.24
CA ARG A 244 -15.73 9.19 -22.33
C ARG A 244 -17.12 9.32 -22.95
N ALA A 245 -17.19 9.71 -24.23
CA ALA A 245 -18.45 9.77 -24.97
C ALA A 245 -19.12 8.38 -25.09
N ARG A 246 -18.34 7.32 -25.33
CA ARG A 246 -18.86 5.93 -25.35
C ARG A 246 -19.42 5.49 -24.01
N GLN A 247 -18.80 5.90 -22.90
CA GLN A 247 -19.23 5.52 -21.54
C GLN A 247 -20.45 6.31 -21.05
N HIS A 248 -20.87 7.36 -21.76
CA HIS A 248 -21.85 8.34 -21.27
C HIS A 248 -23.18 7.72 -20.83
N GLU A 249 -23.75 6.80 -21.60
CA GLU A 249 -25.02 6.15 -21.27
C GLU A 249 -24.91 5.35 -19.95
N GLY A 250 -23.82 4.62 -19.76
CA GLY A 250 -23.61 3.86 -18.53
C GLY A 250 -23.47 4.74 -17.30
N TRP A 251 -22.82 5.91 -17.44
CA TRP A 251 -22.77 6.92 -16.39
C TRP A 251 -24.15 7.49 -16.05
N GLN A 252 -24.99 7.77 -17.05
CA GLN A 252 -26.37 8.23 -16.81
C GLN A 252 -27.19 7.21 -16.01
N ARG A 253 -27.04 5.91 -16.33
CA ARG A 253 -27.71 4.83 -15.59
C ARG A 253 -27.23 4.75 -14.13
N MET A 254 -25.92 4.82 -13.90
CA MET A 254 -25.36 4.84 -12.54
C MET A 254 -25.86 6.04 -11.73
N GLN A 255 -25.85 7.25 -12.31
CA GLN A 255 -26.35 8.45 -11.64
C GLN A 255 -27.86 8.36 -11.33
N ALA A 256 -28.66 7.75 -12.20
CA ALA A 256 -30.08 7.56 -11.95
C ALA A 256 -30.31 6.63 -10.74
N GLN A 257 -29.56 5.52 -10.66
CA GLN A 257 -29.60 4.60 -9.53
C GLN A 257 -29.14 5.26 -8.23
N GLU A 258 -28.06 6.04 -8.29
CA GLU A 258 -27.55 6.79 -7.14
C GLU A 258 -28.58 7.80 -6.63
N ARG A 259 -29.21 8.58 -7.52
CA ARG A 259 -30.28 9.54 -7.13
C ARG A 259 -31.46 8.85 -6.47
N GLN A 260 -31.84 7.65 -6.93
CA GLN A 260 -32.90 6.87 -6.31
C GLN A 260 -32.50 6.47 -4.87
N LEU A 261 -31.30 5.92 -4.68
CA LEU A 261 -30.78 5.56 -3.36
C LEU A 261 -30.69 6.78 -2.44
N GLN A 262 -30.19 7.91 -2.94
CA GLN A 262 -30.12 9.16 -2.20
C GLN A 262 -31.51 9.63 -1.76
N ALA A 263 -32.52 9.55 -2.62
CA ALA A 263 -33.89 9.92 -2.27
C ALA A 263 -34.45 9.02 -1.14
N GLU A 264 -34.19 7.71 -1.19
CA GLU A 264 -34.59 6.77 -0.13
C GLU A 264 -33.92 7.08 1.20
N VAL A 265 -32.61 7.35 1.19
CA VAL A 265 -31.82 7.72 2.38
C VAL A 265 -32.29 9.07 2.95
N MET A 266 -32.46 10.09 2.11
CA MET A 266 -32.96 11.41 2.52
C MET A 266 -34.35 11.31 3.16
N ALA A 267 -35.25 10.51 2.58
CA ALA A 267 -36.57 10.27 3.13
C ALA A 267 -36.50 9.57 4.49
N ALA A 268 -35.59 8.61 4.67
CA ALA A 268 -35.36 7.92 5.93
C ALA A 268 -34.79 8.87 7.00
N MET A 269 -33.80 9.69 6.66
CA MET A 269 -33.15 10.66 7.56
C MET A 269 -34.06 11.84 7.94
N SER A 270 -35.04 12.18 7.10
CA SER A 270 -36.00 13.26 7.37
C SER A 270 -37.12 12.85 8.34
N ARG A 271 -37.16 11.59 8.79
CA ARG A 271 -38.16 11.13 9.75
C ARG A 271 -37.93 11.81 11.11
N PRO A 272 -38.98 12.33 11.77
CA PRO A 272 -38.85 12.89 13.10
C PRO A 272 -38.27 11.85 14.05
N THR A 273 -37.16 12.20 14.70
CA THR A 273 -36.63 11.43 15.81
C THR A 273 -37.42 11.78 17.08
N ALA A 274 -37.73 10.77 17.91
CA ALA A 274 -38.28 11.01 19.24
C ALA A 274 -37.33 11.94 20.01
N GLY A 275 -37.89 12.89 20.77
CA GLY A 275 -37.11 13.92 21.46
C GLY A 275 -35.99 13.32 22.32
N ALA A 276 -34.81 13.94 22.28
CA ALA A 276 -33.69 13.52 23.10
C ALA A 276 -34.09 13.62 24.59
N PRO A 277 -33.84 12.57 25.40
CA PRO A 277 -34.02 12.66 26.84
C PRO A 277 -33.07 13.74 27.42
N GLY A 278 -33.27 14.09 28.69
CA GLY A 278 -32.38 15.00 29.43
C GLY A 278 -30.93 14.52 29.51
N VAL A 279 -30.12 15.10 30.41
CA VAL A 279 -28.71 14.70 30.55
C VAL A 279 -28.61 13.17 30.75
N PRO A 280 -27.87 12.44 29.89
CA PRO A 280 -27.80 10.99 29.96
C PRO A 280 -27.09 10.54 31.24
N ALA A 281 -27.48 9.37 31.76
CA ALA A 281 -26.80 8.74 32.90
C ALA A 281 -25.44 8.16 32.48
N VAL A 282 -25.32 7.72 31.22
CA VAL A 282 -24.08 7.17 30.66
C VAL A 282 -23.85 7.74 29.26
N GLN A 283 -22.62 8.18 28.99
CA GLN A 283 -22.14 8.51 27.66
C GLN A 283 -21.05 7.53 27.26
N ALA A 284 -21.33 6.69 26.26
CA ALA A 284 -20.37 5.71 25.78
C ALA A 284 -19.87 6.07 24.37
N VAL A 285 -18.56 6.23 24.23
CA VAL A 285 -17.90 6.54 22.97
C VAL A 285 -17.33 5.26 22.39
N PHE A 286 -17.74 4.92 21.17
CA PHE A 286 -17.25 3.78 20.42
C PHE A 286 -16.51 4.24 19.16
N CYS A 287 -15.77 3.32 18.54
CA CYS A 287 -15.28 3.57 17.19
C CYS A 287 -16.44 3.77 16.20
N ILE A 288 -16.22 4.56 15.15
CA ILE A 288 -17.16 4.74 14.03
C ILE A 288 -17.26 3.50 13.10
N ASP A 289 -16.51 2.44 13.41
CA ASP A 289 -16.60 1.16 12.70
C ASP A 289 -18.05 0.61 12.72
N VAL A 290 -18.53 0.16 11.56
CA VAL A 290 -19.91 -0.33 11.38
C VAL A 290 -20.27 -1.49 12.32
N ARG A 291 -19.28 -2.26 12.78
CA ARG A 291 -19.47 -3.35 13.75
C ARG A 291 -19.83 -2.82 15.15
N SER A 292 -19.39 -1.62 15.49
CA SER A 292 -19.75 -0.96 16.75
C SER A 292 -21.18 -0.43 16.71
N GLU A 293 -21.75 -0.16 15.53
CA GLU A 293 -23.07 0.44 15.40
C GLU A 293 -24.18 -0.44 15.98
N VAL A 294 -24.11 -1.76 15.75
CA VAL A 294 -25.10 -2.70 16.30
C VAL A 294 -25.07 -2.69 17.84
N LEU A 295 -23.87 -2.66 18.43
CA LEU A 295 -23.70 -2.59 19.89
C LEU A 295 -24.22 -1.27 20.45
N ARG A 296 -23.93 -0.16 19.76
CA ARG A 296 -24.40 1.18 20.13
C ARG A 296 -25.93 1.25 20.17
N ARG A 297 -26.59 0.80 19.09
CA ARG A 297 -28.06 0.78 19.01
C ARG A 297 -28.66 -0.16 20.06
N ALA A 298 -28.03 -1.30 20.34
CA ALA A 298 -28.49 -2.23 21.38
C ALA A 298 -28.42 -1.63 22.79
N LEU A 299 -27.36 -0.89 23.11
CA LEU A 299 -27.22 -0.20 24.40
C LEU A 299 -28.27 0.89 24.60
N GLU A 300 -28.50 1.72 23.58
CA GLU A 300 -29.53 2.78 23.65
C GLU A 300 -30.95 2.21 23.69
N ALA A 301 -31.18 1.06 23.04
CA ALA A 301 -32.46 0.36 23.11
C ALA A 301 -32.70 -0.31 24.47
N ALA A 302 -31.64 -0.70 25.17
CA ALA A 302 -31.73 -1.31 26.49
C ALA A 302 -32.11 -0.31 27.58
N ASP A 303 -31.64 0.94 27.49
CA ASP A 303 -31.98 2.01 28.44
C ASP A 303 -31.93 3.39 27.77
N PRO A 304 -33.03 4.17 27.79
CA PRO A 304 -33.10 5.49 27.15
C PRO A 304 -32.18 6.54 27.81
N THR A 305 -31.61 6.25 28.99
CA THR A 305 -30.63 7.13 29.67
C THR A 305 -29.19 6.92 29.19
N ILE A 306 -28.94 5.92 28.34
CA ILE A 306 -27.64 5.68 27.72
C ILE A 306 -27.59 6.41 26.38
N ALA A 307 -26.57 7.24 26.19
CA ALA A 307 -26.29 7.90 24.92
C ALA A 307 -24.96 7.40 24.36
N THR A 308 -24.93 7.03 23.08
CA THR A 308 -23.68 6.58 22.43
C THR A 308 -23.18 7.57 21.39
N ARG A 309 -21.86 7.66 21.26
CA ARG A 309 -21.17 8.47 20.24
C ARG A 309 -20.21 7.61 19.45
N GLY A 310 -19.99 7.96 18.19
CA GLY A 310 -18.96 7.38 17.34
C GLY A 310 -17.78 8.33 17.23
N PHE A 311 -16.56 7.82 17.29
CA PHE A 311 -15.35 8.59 17.05
C PHE A 311 -14.39 7.83 16.13
N ALA A 312 -13.76 8.54 15.20
CA ALA A 312 -12.86 7.96 14.22
C ALA A 312 -11.40 8.02 14.71
N GLY A 313 -10.62 7.01 14.31
CA GLY A 313 -9.20 6.91 14.62
C GLY A 313 -8.95 6.31 16.00
N PHE A 314 -7.67 6.16 16.33
CA PHE A 314 -7.21 5.83 17.68
C PHE A 314 -7.39 7.05 18.61
N PHE A 315 -8.62 7.56 18.69
CA PHE A 315 -9.00 8.79 19.38
C PHE A 315 -8.19 10.02 18.97
N GLY A 316 -7.86 10.16 17.68
CA GLY A 316 -7.12 11.33 17.18
C GLY A 316 -5.65 11.35 17.61
N LEU A 317 -5.11 10.21 18.04
CA LEU A 317 -3.72 10.03 18.42
C LEU A 317 -2.99 9.27 17.30
N PRO A 318 -2.27 9.93 16.39
CA PRO A 318 -1.50 9.24 15.36
C PRO A 318 -0.21 8.69 15.97
N ILE A 319 -0.32 7.51 16.59
CA ILE A 319 0.71 6.90 17.42
C ILE A 319 1.55 5.92 16.61
N GLU A 320 2.86 5.98 16.77
CA GLU A 320 3.76 4.86 16.49
C GLU A 320 4.09 4.13 17.80
N HIS A 321 3.61 2.90 17.92
CA HIS A 321 3.89 2.03 19.05
C HIS A 321 5.23 1.31 18.87
N ARG A 322 6.07 1.32 19.90
CA ARG A 322 7.41 0.74 19.90
C ARG A 322 7.51 -0.33 20.98
N PRO A 323 7.37 -1.62 20.62
CA PRO A 323 7.44 -2.70 21.59
C PRO A 323 8.80 -2.79 22.27
N PHE A 324 8.77 -3.15 23.54
CA PHE A 324 9.95 -3.05 24.39
C PHE A 324 11.12 -3.94 23.92
N GLY A 325 12.30 -3.37 23.72
CA GLY A 325 13.51 -4.15 23.41
C GLY A 325 13.56 -4.71 21.98
N THR A 326 12.79 -4.14 21.04
CA THR A 326 12.89 -4.42 19.61
C THR A 326 13.01 -3.11 18.82
N ASP A 327 13.55 -3.19 17.60
CA ASP A 327 13.56 -2.06 16.66
C ASP A 327 12.25 -1.96 15.87
N TRP A 328 11.33 -2.90 16.07
CA TRP A 328 10.06 -2.93 15.37
C TRP A 328 9.22 -1.70 15.73
N ARG A 329 8.54 -1.15 14.71
CA ARG A 329 7.66 0.01 14.81
C ARG A 329 6.29 -0.36 14.28
N GLN A 330 5.28 -0.07 15.06
CA GLN A 330 3.90 -0.45 14.76
C GLN A 330 3.03 0.81 14.71
N PRO A 331 2.65 1.29 13.52
CA PRO A 331 1.73 2.41 13.41
C PRO A 331 0.35 2.00 13.93
N GLN A 332 -0.22 2.82 14.81
CA GLN A 332 -1.58 2.77 15.34
C GLN A 332 -2.29 4.07 14.95
N LEU A 333 -2.45 4.25 13.65
CA LEU A 333 -3.01 5.46 13.05
C LEU A 333 -3.68 5.15 11.71
N PRO A 334 -4.60 6.00 11.21
CA PRO A 334 -5.12 5.87 9.86
C PRO A 334 -3.99 5.79 8.84
N GLY A 335 -4.02 4.82 7.92
CA GLY A 335 -2.88 4.53 7.03
C GLY A 335 -2.44 5.67 6.10
N LEU A 336 -3.23 6.74 6.00
CA LEU A 336 -2.94 7.95 5.21
C LEU A 336 -2.14 9.02 5.97
N LEU A 337 -1.98 8.90 7.29
CA LEU A 337 -1.29 9.88 8.12
C LEU A 337 0.14 9.46 8.42
N ALA A 338 0.99 10.43 8.77
CA ALA A 338 2.26 10.17 9.44
C ALA A 338 2.04 10.09 10.96
N ALA A 339 2.82 9.27 11.64
CA ALA A 339 2.85 9.28 13.10
C ALA A 339 3.40 10.64 13.57
N SER A 340 2.74 11.24 14.55
CA SER A 340 3.23 12.46 15.22
C SER A 340 3.52 12.24 16.69
N LEU A 341 3.15 11.07 17.22
CA LEU A 341 3.32 10.67 18.61
C LEU A 341 4.00 9.30 18.65
N THR A 342 4.88 9.09 19.62
CA THR A 342 5.49 7.80 19.88
C THR A 342 5.06 7.27 21.22
N VAL A 343 4.68 6.00 21.26
CA VAL A 343 4.38 5.28 22.50
C VAL A 343 5.38 4.18 22.70
N ASP A 344 6.14 4.29 23.78
CA ASP A 344 7.16 3.34 24.18
C ASP A 344 6.63 2.38 25.22
N GLU A 345 6.84 1.08 25.02
CA GLU A 345 6.67 0.15 26.13
C GLU A 345 7.87 0.23 27.06
N GLU A 346 7.61 0.53 28.33
CA GLU A 346 8.62 0.54 29.39
C GLU A 346 8.22 -0.42 30.51
N PRO A 347 9.19 -1.11 31.16
CA PRO A 347 8.90 -1.86 32.37
C PRO A 347 8.53 -0.89 33.51
N ALA A 348 7.63 -1.35 34.38
CA ALA A 348 7.28 -0.62 35.60
C ALA A 348 8.53 -0.27 36.44
N GLU A 349 9.52 -1.17 36.46
CA GLU A 349 10.79 -0.97 37.14
C GLU A 349 11.92 -0.66 36.12
N ARG A 350 12.25 0.62 35.96
CA ARG A 350 13.22 1.10 34.96
C ARG A 350 14.65 0.57 35.17
N SER A 351 15.03 0.25 36.41
CA SER A 351 16.34 -0.34 36.74
C SER A 351 16.60 -1.68 36.03
N LEU A 352 15.53 -2.44 35.75
CA LEU A 352 15.61 -3.77 35.13
C LEU A 352 15.50 -3.73 33.60
N ALA A 353 15.31 -2.55 33.00
CA ALA A 353 15.02 -2.41 31.58
C ALA A 353 16.11 -3.03 30.69
N GLN A 354 17.38 -2.74 30.95
CA GLN A 354 18.46 -3.26 30.11
C GLN A 354 18.56 -4.79 30.17
N ALA A 355 18.39 -5.37 31.35
CA ALA A 355 18.42 -6.82 31.55
C ALA A 355 17.23 -7.53 30.88
N LEU A 356 16.01 -6.97 31.03
CA LEU A 356 14.80 -7.49 30.37
C LEU A 356 14.91 -7.41 28.84
N ALA A 357 15.37 -6.28 28.30
CA ALA A 357 15.57 -6.11 26.86
C ALA A 357 16.63 -7.07 26.32
N GLY A 358 17.70 -7.32 27.08
CA GLY A 358 18.71 -8.33 26.74
C GLY A 358 18.13 -9.75 26.68
N ARG A 359 17.35 -10.15 27.69
CA ARG A 359 16.66 -11.45 27.73
C ARG A 359 15.72 -11.63 26.55
N ARG A 360 14.86 -10.64 26.29
CA ARG A 360 13.92 -10.67 25.15
C ARG A 360 14.66 -10.86 23.82
N ARG A 361 15.70 -10.06 23.56
CA ARG A 361 16.51 -10.16 22.34
C ARG A 361 17.17 -11.53 22.19
N ALA A 362 17.71 -12.10 23.28
CA ALA A 362 18.29 -13.44 23.25
C ALA A 362 17.25 -14.52 22.89
N ARG A 363 16.04 -14.45 23.47
CA ARG A 363 14.96 -15.39 23.14
C ARG A 363 14.49 -15.24 21.69
N LEU A 364 14.36 -14.01 21.20
CA LEU A 364 14.03 -13.73 19.79
C LEU A 364 15.12 -14.24 18.84
N ALA A 365 16.39 -14.01 19.15
CA ALA A 365 17.52 -14.50 18.36
C ALA A 365 17.57 -16.04 18.32
N ALA A 366 17.30 -16.71 19.45
CA ALA A 366 17.20 -18.16 19.52
C ALA A 366 16.04 -18.70 18.67
N ALA A 367 14.87 -18.06 18.73
CA ALA A 367 13.72 -18.41 17.90
C ALA A 367 14.02 -18.24 16.41
N ALA A 368 14.59 -17.09 16.02
CA ALA A 368 14.99 -16.81 14.63
C ALA A 368 16.05 -17.80 14.12
N SER A 369 17.01 -18.18 14.97
CA SER A 369 18.03 -19.20 14.62
C SER A 369 17.40 -20.58 14.39
N TRP A 370 16.45 -20.96 15.24
CA TRP A 370 15.71 -22.22 15.12
C TRP A 370 14.83 -22.25 13.86
N ASP A 371 14.13 -21.15 13.55
CA ASP A 371 13.39 -21.00 12.29
C ASP A 371 14.31 -21.03 11.08
N GLY A 372 15.45 -20.35 11.17
CA GLY A 372 16.53 -20.39 10.18
C GLY A 372 17.02 -21.81 9.92
N TRP A 373 17.22 -22.63 10.95
CA TRP A 373 17.60 -24.03 10.79
C TRP A 373 16.49 -24.89 10.18
N ARG A 374 15.24 -24.76 10.64
CA ARG A 374 14.10 -25.62 10.25
C ARG A 374 13.76 -25.59 8.76
N GLY A 375 13.93 -24.46 8.09
CA GLY A 375 13.69 -24.40 6.64
C GLY A 375 14.92 -24.68 5.79
N THR A 376 16.02 -25.17 6.36
CA THR A 376 17.17 -25.60 5.54
C THR A 376 16.78 -26.85 4.75
N PRO A 377 17.32 -27.07 3.53
CA PRO A 377 17.02 -28.28 2.76
C PRO A 377 17.29 -29.58 3.54
N ALA A 378 18.30 -29.58 4.41
CA ALA A 378 18.65 -30.72 5.26
C ALA A 378 17.61 -31.00 6.36
N ALA A 379 16.89 -29.98 6.84
CA ALA A 379 15.82 -30.15 7.82
C ALA A 379 14.49 -30.59 7.19
N GLY A 380 14.25 -30.32 5.90
CA GLY A 380 12.95 -30.55 5.27
C GLY A 380 12.39 -31.97 5.42
N PHE A 381 13.21 -33.00 5.21
CA PHE A 381 12.78 -34.40 5.30
C PHE A 381 13.27 -35.09 6.59
N SER A 382 14.57 -35.00 6.87
CA SER A 382 15.18 -35.73 7.98
C SER A 382 14.70 -35.28 9.36
N PHE A 383 14.39 -34.00 9.56
CA PHE A 383 13.86 -33.53 10.85
C PHE A 383 12.43 -34.00 11.09
N VAL A 384 11.58 -33.94 10.06
CA VAL A 384 10.19 -34.39 10.16
C VAL A 384 10.13 -35.89 10.45
N GLU A 385 10.98 -36.69 9.80
CA GLU A 385 11.05 -38.13 10.05
C GLU A 385 11.59 -38.46 11.46
N ALA A 386 12.65 -37.77 11.91
CA ALA A 386 13.29 -38.07 13.20
C ALA A 386 12.51 -37.53 14.41
N CYS A 387 11.86 -36.38 14.27
CA CYS A 387 11.24 -35.66 15.38
C CYS A 387 9.71 -35.49 15.25
N GLY A 388 9.10 -35.81 14.10
CA GLY A 388 7.68 -35.57 13.85
C GLY A 388 6.74 -36.25 14.85
N VAL A 389 7.05 -37.48 15.27
CA VAL A 389 6.26 -38.21 16.29
C VAL A 389 6.26 -37.49 17.64
N LEU A 390 7.35 -36.79 17.99
CA LEU A 390 7.44 -36.01 19.23
C LEU A 390 6.48 -34.80 19.22
N TYR A 391 6.10 -34.32 18.04
CA TYR A 391 5.12 -33.23 17.90
C TYR A 391 3.67 -33.70 17.95
N ALA A 392 3.37 -35.00 17.89
CA ALA A 392 1.99 -35.53 17.85
C ALA A 392 1.13 -35.02 19.01
N GLY A 393 1.67 -34.97 20.23
CA GLY A 393 0.96 -34.44 21.41
C GLY A 393 0.69 -32.94 21.31
N SER A 394 1.63 -32.16 20.76
CA SER A 394 1.45 -30.72 20.55
C SER A 394 0.39 -30.43 19.47
N LEU A 395 0.38 -31.22 18.39
CA LEU A 395 -0.63 -31.14 17.34
C LEU A 395 -2.01 -31.52 17.86
N LEU A 396 -2.14 -32.63 18.60
CA LEU A 396 -3.40 -33.00 19.25
C LEU A 396 -3.88 -31.90 20.21
N ARG A 397 -2.99 -31.33 21.01
CA ARG A 397 -3.34 -30.20 21.91
C ARG A 397 -3.79 -28.98 21.11
N ALA A 398 -3.13 -28.64 20.01
CA ALA A 398 -3.52 -27.54 19.14
C ALA A 398 -4.86 -27.79 18.44
N SER A 399 -5.14 -29.03 18.00
CA SER A 399 -6.42 -29.41 17.41
C SER A 399 -7.58 -29.39 18.42
N LEU A 400 -7.30 -29.67 19.69
CA LEU A 400 -8.30 -29.67 20.76
C LEU A 400 -8.51 -28.28 21.39
N ARG A 401 -7.57 -27.34 21.22
CA ARG A 401 -7.68 -25.95 21.70
C ARG A 401 -8.09 -25.03 20.55
N GLN A 402 -9.38 -24.75 20.41
CA GLN A 402 -9.90 -23.79 19.44
C GLN A 402 -9.74 -22.30 19.85
N THR A 403 -9.00 -22.01 20.93
CA THR A 403 -9.00 -20.67 21.53
C THR A 403 -7.63 -20.27 22.07
N ASP A 404 -6.59 -20.29 21.24
CA ASP A 404 -5.49 -19.35 21.49
C ASP A 404 -5.84 -18.05 20.77
N ALA A 405 -5.99 -16.98 21.55
CA ALA A 405 -6.03 -15.62 21.04
C ALA A 405 -4.86 -15.45 20.06
N GLY A 406 -5.12 -14.84 18.90
CA GLY A 406 -4.14 -14.71 17.82
C GLY A 406 -2.76 -14.26 18.34
N GLN A 407 -1.69 -14.73 17.69
CA GLN A 407 -0.32 -14.38 18.08
C GLN A 407 -0.13 -12.86 18.09
N ASP A 408 0.03 -12.29 19.28
CA ASP A 408 0.46 -10.91 19.44
C ASP A 408 1.98 -10.81 19.27
N TRP A 409 2.40 -10.50 18.04
CA TRP A 409 3.81 -10.32 17.69
C TRP A 409 4.52 -9.27 18.54
N SER A 410 3.79 -8.27 19.07
CA SER A 410 4.35 -7.25 19.95
C SER A 410 4.85 -7.82 21.28
N ARG A 411 4.39 -9.02 21.65
CA ARG A 411 4.77 -9.74 22.87
C ARG A 411 5.77 -10.88 22.63
N ALA A 412 6.15 -11.15 21.38
CA ALA A 412 7.09 -12.23 21.07
C ALA A 412 8.41 -12.09 21.85
N GLY A 413 8.87 -13.20 22.44
CA GLY A 413 10.08 -13.26 23.27
C GLY A 413 9.91 -12.80 24.72
N LEU A 414 8.71 -12.40 25.15
CA LEU A 414 8.39 -12.08 26.53
C LEU A 414 7.66 -13.24 27.22
N GLU A 415 7.96 -13.43 28.50
CA GLU A 415 7.16 -14.25 29.40
C GLU A 415 5.91 -13.47 29.87
N ARG A 416 4.92 -14.18 30.43
CA ARG A 416 3.62 -13.58 30.78
C ARG A 416 3.75 -12.49 31.84
N ASP A 417 4.58 -12.72 32.85
CA ASP A 417 4.90 -11.77 33.92
C ASP A 417 5.67 -10.56 33.39
N GLU A 418 6.67 -10.79 32.53
CA GLU A 418 7.42 -9.73 31.85
C GLU A 418 6.49 -8.85 31.01
N ALA A 419 5.59 -9.44 30.22
CA ALA A 419 4.59 -8.73 29.43
C ALA A 419 3.61 -7.93 30.33
N CYS A 420 3.12 -8.53 31.42
CA CYS A 420 2.25 -7.85 32.38
C CYS A 420 2.96 -6.72 33.15
N ALA A 421 4.29 -6.68 33.18
CA ALA A 421 5.08 -5.63 33.81
C ALA A 421 5.36 -4.43 32.89
N LEU A 422 5.13 -4.55 31.58
CA LEU A 422 5.30 -3.46 30.61
C LEU A 422 4.09 -2.52 30.62
N ARG A 423 4.35 -1.23 30.42
CA ARG A 423 3.32 -0.19 30.29
C ARG A 423 3.63 0.68 29.06
N PRO A 424 2.64 0.96 28.21
CA PRO A 424 2.80 1.98 27.19
C PRO A 424 2.97 3.35 27.86
N ARG A 425 3.97 4.11 27.41
CA ARG A 425 4.30 5.46 27.86
C ARG A 425 4.25 6.38 26.65
N LEU A 426 3.33 7.34 26.71
CA LEU A 426 3.29 8.44 25.76
C LEU A 426 4.15 9.57 26.32
N ALA A 427 5.18 9.99 25.57
CA ALA A 427 6.08 11.04 25.98
C ALA A 427 5.45 12.43 25.72
N LEU A 428 4.56 12.87 26.61
CA LEU A 428 3.96 14.20 26.59
C LEU A 428 4.08 14.86 27.96
N ASP A 429 4.27 16.17 27.97
CA ASP A 429 4.06 16.95 29.18
C ASP A 429 2.56 17.07 29.52
N VAL A 430 2.27 17.54 30.73
CA VAL A 430 0.89 17.60 31.25
C VAL A 430 0.03 18.57 30.44
N ASP A 431 0.59 19.70 30.00
CA ASP A 431 -0.15 20.74 29.28
C ASP A 431 -0.48 20.28 27.85
N ALA A 432 0.46 19.64 27.17
CA ALA A 432 0.27 19.01 25.88
C ALA A 432 -0.74 17.86 25.98
N GLY A 433 -0.65 17.03 27.02
CA GLY A 433 -1.62 15.97 27.30
C GLY A 433 -3.04 16.51 27.54
N ALA A 434 -3.17 17.58 28.33
CA ALA A 434 -4.45 18.23 28.58
C ALA A 434 -5.02 18.87 27.31
N GLY A 435 -4.18 19.54 26.51
CA GLY A 435 -4.56 20.12 25.22
C GLY A 435 -5.05 19.06 24.23
N LEU A 436 -4.36 17.92 24.17
CA LEU A 436 -4.73 16.79 23.34
C LEU A 436 -6.07 16.19 23.77
N ALA A 437 -6.25 15.91 25.05
CA ALA A 437 -7.51 15.42 25.60
C ALA A 437 -8.68 16.39 25.34
N ALA A 438 -8.45 17.70 25.53
CA ALA A 438 -9.44 18.72 25.22
C ALA A 438 -9.80 18.78 23.72
N GLY A 439 -8.80 18.63 22.84
CA GLY A 439 -9.01 18.54 21.39
C GLY A 439 -9.87 17.34 21.00
N ILE A 440 -9.58 16.18 21.59
CA ILE A 440 -10.30 14.92 21.37
C ILE A 440 -11.76 15.04 21.84
N LEU A 441 -12.00 15.58 23.03
CA LEU A 441 -13.35 15.83 23.57
C LEU A 441 -14.15 16.81 22.70
N ARG A 442 -13.52 17.91 22.26
CA ARG A 442 -14.15 18.87 21.33
C ARG A 442 -14.51 18.22 20.00
N ALA A 443 -13.62 17.40 19.44
CA ALA A 443 -13.88 16.69 18.19
C ALA A 443 -15.04 15.68 18.30
N MET A 444 -15.30 15.13 19.49
CA MET A 444 -16.49 14.31 19.78
C MET A 444 -17.79 15.12 19.97
N GLY A 445 -17.70 16.45 20.01
CA GLY A 445 -18.79 17.32 20.45
C GLY A 445 -19.15 17.10 21.92
N LEU A 446 -18.20 16.63 22.74
CA LEU A 446 -18.36 16.41 24.18
C LEU A 446 -17.67 17.55 24.94
N VAL A 447 -18.28 18.73 24.89
CA VAL A 447 -17.77 19.96 25.51
C VAL A 447 -18.57 20.39 26.74
N GLU A 448 -19.81 19.91 26.83
CA GLU A 448 -20.76 20.19 27.90
C GLU A 448 -21.74 19.00 28.06
N GLY A 449 -22.54 18.99 29.12
CA GLY A 449 -23.54 17.94 29.33
C GLY A 449 -22.93 16.55 29.55
N PHE A 450 -21.81 16.49 30.27
CA PHE A 450 -21.15 15.23 30.63
C PHE A 450 -22.07 14.38 31.51
N ALA A 451 -22.26 13.12 31.12
CA ALA A 451 -22.87 12.12 31.96
C ALA A 451 -22.00 11.86 33.20
N PRO A 452 -22.59 11.44 34.34
CA PRO A 452 -21.83 10.97 35.50
C PRO A 452 -20.82 9.87 35.17
N LEU A 453 -21.11 9.05 34.15
CA LEU A 453 -20.21 8.03 33.63
C LEU A 453 -19.93 8.27 32.14
N VAL A 454 -18.66 8.49 31.80
CA VAL A 454 -18.17 8.51 30.42
C VAL A 454 -17.32 7.27 30.17
N LEU A 455 -17.74 6.45 29.19
CA LEU A 455 -17.03 5.23 28.78
C LEU A 455 -16.33 5.47 27.44
N LEU A 456 -15.04 5.14 27.38
CA LEU A 456 -14.29 5.08 26.12
C LEU A 456 -14.09 3.61 25.75
N CYS A 457 -14.84 3.15 24.74
CA CYS A 457 -14.87 1.77 24.30
C CYS A 457 -14.01 1.60 23.04
N GLY A 458 -12.78 1.12 23.22
CA GLY A 458 -11.96 0.61 22.13
C GLY A 458 -12.42 -0.77 21.66
N HIS A 459 -11.99 -1.16 20.46
CA HIS A 459 -12.18 -2.52 19.97
C HIS A 459 -10.92 -2.98 19.22
N GLY A 460 -10.69 -4.29 19.21
CA GLY A 460 -9.62 -4.93 18.45
C GLY A 460 -10.18 -6.01 17.54
N GLY A 461 -9.50 -6.25 16.42
CA GLY A 461 -9.76 -7.38 15.54
C GLY A 461 -8.92 -8.58 15.95
N GLN A 462 -9.46 -9.79 15.79
CA GLN A 462 -8.67 -11.02 15.85
C GLN A 462 -9.00 -11.87 14.64
N SER A 463 -7.97 -12.28 13.93
CA SER A 463 -8.08 -13.29 12.88
C SER A 463 -6.91 -14.26 12.99
N ALA A 464 -7.17 -15.52 12.66
CA ALA A 464 -6.16 -16.57 12.67
C ALA A 464 -5.89 -17.00 11.23
N ASN A 465 -4.62 -17.13 10.87
CA ASN A 465 -4.18 -17.60 9.55
C ASN A 465 -4.80 -16.82 8.37
N ASN A 466 -4.89 -15.49 8.49
CA ASN A 466 -5.45 -14.64 7.45
C ASN A 466 -4.43 -13.59 6.99
N ALA A 467 -3.92 -13.77 5.76
CA ALA A 467 -3.00 -12.82 5.14
C ALA A 467 -3.64 -11.43 4.89
N HIS A 468 -4.98 -11.35 4.87
CA HIS A 468 -5.74 -10.12 4.73
C HIS A 468 -6.35 -9.62 6.04
N ALA A 469 -5.77 -10.02 7.19
CA ALA A 469 -6.23 -9.60 8.53
C ALA A 469 -6.45 -8.08 8.63
N ALA A 470 -5.47 -7.29 8.18
CA ALA A 470 -5.55 -5.83 8.20
C ALA A 470 -6.73 -5.25 7.40
N GLY A 471 -7.24 -5.97 6.39
CA GLY A 471 -8.43 -5.58 5.65
C GLY A 471 -9.75 -5.83 6.38
N LEU A 472 -9.75 -6.68 7.41
CA LEU A 472 -10.88 -6.90 8.33
C LEU A 472 -10.79 -6.02 9.58
N ASP A 473 -9.60 -5.50 9.85
CA ASP A 473 -9.34 -4.61 10.96
C ASP A 473 -9.97 -3.23 10.72
N CYS A 474 -10.22 -2.48 11.79
CA CYS A 474 -10.76 -1.13 11.63
C CYS A 474 -9.71 -0.25 10.96
N GLY A 475 -10.04 0.31 9.80
CA GLY A 475 -9.11 1.14 9.01
C GLY A 475 -8.64 2.42 9.72
N ALA A 476 -9.30 2.82 10.82
CA ALA A 476 -8.93 4.00 11.59
C ALA A 476 -7.83 3.73 12.64
N CYS A 477 -7.73 2.50 13.15
CA CYS A 477 -6.69 2.09 14.12
C CYS A 477 -5.84 0.90 13.65
N GLY A 478 -6.12 0.34 12.48
CA GLY A 478 -5.54 -0.92 12.02
C GLY A 478 -6.00 -2.14 12.83
N GLY A 479 -7.15 -2.03 13.54
CA GLY A 479 -7.75 -3.10 14.34
C GLY A 479 -7.01 -3.44 15.64
N ARG A 480 -6.25 -2.48 16.17
CA ARG A 480 -5.33 -2.68 17.29
C ARG A 480 -5.62 -1.81 18.49
#